data_AF-A0A7D9M7J5-F1
#
_entry.id   AF-A0A7D9M7J5-F1
#
_cell.length_a   1.000
_cell.length_b   1.000
_cell.length_c   1.000
_cell.angle_alpha   90.00
_cell.angle_beta   90.00
_cell.angle_gamma   90.00
#
_symmetry.space_group_name_H-M   'P 1'
#
loop_
_entity.id
_entity.type
_entity.pdbx_description
1 polymer ?
#
loop_
_entity_poly.entity_id
_entity_poly.type
_entity_poly.pdbx_seq_one_letter_code
_entity_poly.pdbx_strand_id
1 'polypeptide(L)'
;EDVNLFASKVEDLIMHAAKKSMKIKKNKYKNKASNVCNKKWFDKECRLQRHSVRRLANQKHREPVNTELRDKYHATLKIYKNTLKCKKELFHEKNLEELERVSENDPNSFWKLLKNISDDFGDPSMSKPHVSIS
;
A
#
# COMPACT_ATOMS: atom_id res chain seq x y z
N GLU A 1 55.85 4.68 32.73
CA GLU A 1 54.52 5.34 32.90
C GLU A 1 54.09 6.12 31.65
N ASP A 2 55.00 6.80 30.96
CA ASP A 2 54.68 7.68 29.82
C ASP A 2 54.09 6.97 28.57
N VAL A 3 54.53 5.73 28.28
CA VAL A 3 54.03 4.94 27.13
C VAL A 3 52.56 4.58 27.29
N ASN A 4 52.12 4.32 28.52
CA ASN A 4 50.72 3.98 28.80
C ASN A 4 49.82 5.21 28.66
N LEU A 5 50.31 6.38 29.08
CA LEU A 5 49.61 7.65 28.90
C LEU A 5 49.48 8.02 27.41
N PHE A 6 50.53 7.78 26.63
CA PHE A 6 50.50 8.00 25.18
C PHE A 6 49.52 7.05 24.48
N ALA A 7 49.51 5.77 24.85
CA ALA A 7 48.58 4.78 24.30
C ALA A 7 47.11 5.16 24.54
N SER A 8 46.76 5.59 25.76
CA SER A 8 45.40 6.06 26.06
C SER A 8 45.00 7.29 25.25
N LYS A 9 45.91 8.25 25.05
CA LYS A 9 45.63 9.44 24.22
C LYS A 9 45.39 9.08 22.76
N VAL A 10 46.12 8.10 22.24
CA VAL A 10 45.94 7.60 20.86
C VAL A 10 44.60 6.88 20.74
N GLU A 11 44.25 6.03 21.71
CA GLU A 11 42.97 5.33 21.77
C GLU A 11 41.78 6.30 21.76
N ASP A 12 41.85 7.34 22.59
CA ASP A 12 40.83 8.40 22.66
C ASP A 12 40.66 9.13 21.33
N LEU A 13 41.77 9.41 20.64
CA LEU A 13 41.77 10.12 19.38
C LEU A 13 41.18 9.27 18.25
N ILE A 14 41.51 7.98 18.22
CA ILE A 14 40.93 7.01 17.28
C ILE A 14 39.42 6.83 17.56
N MET A 15 39.00 6.73 18.82
CA MET A 15 37.57 6.64 19.17
C MET A 15 36.80 7.90 18.80
N HIS A 16 37.39 9.07 19.01
CA HIS A 16 36.77 10.33 18.64
C HIS A 16 36.60 10.44 17.11
N ALA A 17 37.63 10.06 16.34
CA ALA A 17 37.59 10.04 14.88
C ALA A 17 36.58 9.02 14.34
N ALA A 18 36.51 7.82 14.93
CA ALA A 18 35.56 6.79 14.55
C ALA A 18 34.11 7.24 14.78
N LYS A 19 33.80 7.80 15.96
CA LYS A 19 32.46 8.33 16.30
C LYS A 19 32.02 9.44 15.33
N LYS A 20 32.92 10.36 14.97
CA LYS A 20 32.63 11.43 13.98
C LYS A 20 32.45 10.89 12.56
N SER A 21 33.11 9.79 12.20
CA SER A 21 33.07 9.22 10.86
C SER A 21 31.84 8.35 10.60
N MET A 22 31.08 7.99 11.64
CA MET A 22 29.80 7.29 11.51
C MET A 22 28.71 8.23 10.96
N LYS A 23 28.70 8.47 9.65
CA LYS A 23 27.56 9.07 8.96
C LYS A 23 26.37 8.11 9.03
N ILE A 24 25.39 8.41 9.88
CA ILE A 24 24.09 7.75 9.87
C ILE A 24 23.44 8.05 8.51
N LYS A 25 23.55 7.12 7.56
CA LYS A 25 22.83 7.20 6.29
C LYS A 25 21.34 7.14 6.63
N LYS A 26 20.66 8.29 6.56
CA LYS A 26 19.19 8.32 6.59
C LYS A 26 18.72 7.56 5.35
N ASN A 27 18.27 6.33 5.54
CA ASN A 27 17.65 5.57 4.45
C ASN A 27 16.49 6.41 3.90
N LYS A 28 16.63 6.86 2.66
CA LYS A 28 15.51 7.48 1.93
C LYS A 28 14.54 6.34 1.61
N TYR A 29 13.54 6.15 2.47
CA TYR A 29 12.42 5.26 2.15
C TYR A 29 11.74 5.84 0.90
N LYS A 30 12.00 5.24 -0.26
CA LYS A 30 11.19 5.49 -1.45
C LYS A 30 9.83 4.87 -1.16
N ASN A 31 8.85 5.71 -0.81
CA ASN A 31 7.47 5.28 -0.72
C ASN A 31 7.03 4.83 -2.12
N LYS A 32 7.11 3.51 -2.39
CA LYS A 32 6.38 2.94 -3.53
C LYS A 32 4.90 3.17 -3.23
N ALA A 33 4.30 4.18 -3.85
CA ALA A 33 2.85 4.36 -3.81
C ALA A 33 2.24 3.03 -4.29
N SER A 34 1.45 2.36 -3.44
CA SER A 34 0.86 1.09 -3.86
C SER A 34 -0.12 1.38 -4.99
N ASN A 35 0.08 0.77 -6.17
CA ASN A 35 -0.70 1.01 -7.39
C ASN A 35 -2.23 1.00 -7.16
N VAL A 36 -2.72 0.23 -6.20
CA VAL A 36 -4.14 0.18 -5.81
C VAL A 36 -4.71 1.52 -5.33
N CYS A 37 -3.91 2.35 -4.65
CA CYS A 37 -4.38 3.63 -4.09
C CYS A 37 -4.44 4.77 -5.12
N ASN A 38 -3.92 4.54 -6.32
CA ASN A 38 -3.90 5.53 -7.41
C ASN A 38 -5.04 5.30 -8.42
N LYS A 39 -5.87 4.28 -8.20
CA LYS A 39 -7.02 4.01 -9.05
C LYS A 39 -8.12 5.03 -8.82
N LYS A 40 -8.77 5.47 -9.89
CA LYS A 40 -9.80 6.52 -9.84
C LYS A 40 -11.04 6.11 -9.04
N TRP A 41 -11.37 4.82 -9.04
CA TRP A 41 -12.47 4.25 -8.24
C TRP A 41 -12.10 4.00 -6.76
N PHE A 42 -10.80 4.09 -6.40
CA PHE A 42 -10.35 3.84 -5.04
C PHE A 42 -10.45 5.11 -4.18
N ASP A 43 -11.51 5.19 -3.39
CA ASP A 43 -11.85 6.38 -2.61
C ASP A 43 -11.36 6.32 -1.14
N LYS A 44 -11.75 7.35 -0.36
CA LYS A 44 -11.43 7.46 1.07
C LYS A 44 -11.98 6.28 1.87
N GLU A 45 -13.16 5.78 1.53
CA GLU A 45 -13.79 4.65 2.22
C GLU A 45 -12.96 3.38 2.05
N CYS A 46 -12.54 3.08 0.81
CA CYS A 46 -11.64 1.97 0.51
C CYS A 46 -10.34 2.06 1.33
N ARG A 47 -9.79 3.27 1.46
CA ARG A 47 -8.58 3.51 2.27
C ARG A 47 -8.79 3.24 3.75
N LEU A 48 -9.88 3.72 4.32
CA LEU A 48 -10.21 3.52 5.74
C LEU A 48 -10.42 2.04 6.06
N GLN A 49 -11.19 1.32 5.24
CA GLN A 49 -11.39 -0.11 5.41
C GLN A 49 -10.08 -0.89 5.27
N ARG A 50 -9.24 -0.56 4.28
CA ARG A 50 -7.90 -1.17 4.15
C ARG A 50 -7.06 -0.98 5.41
N HIS A 51 -7.09 0.21 6.02
CA HIS A 51 -6.40 0.45 7.29
C HIS A 51 -6.94 -0.43 8.42
N SER A 52 -8.27 -0.59 8.52
CA SER A 52 -8.91 -1.46 9.50
C SER A 52 -8.48 -2.92 9.33
N VAL A 53 -8.55 -3.45 8.09
CA VAL A 53 -8.10 -4.80 7.76
C VAL A 53 -6.63 -5.00 8.13
N ARG A 54 -5.75 -4.04 7.81
CA ARG A 54 -4.32 -4.14 8.15
C ARG A 54 -4.09 -4.14 9.66
N ARG A 55 -4.82 -3.31 10.41
CA ARG A 55 -4.73 -3.27 11.87
C ARG A 55 -5.13 -4.62 12.48
N LEU A 56 -6.27 -5.17 12.05
CA LEU A 56 -6.75 -6.46 12.51
C LEU A 56 -5.81 -7.61 12.10
N ALA A 57 -5.26 -7.58 10.89
CA ALA A 57 -4.27 -8.57 10.45
C ALA A 57 -3.04 -8.59 11.36
N ASN A 58 -2.50 -7.41 11.67
CA ASN A 58 -1.36 -7.27 12.56
C ASN A 58 -1.69 -7.74 13.98
N GLN A 59 -2.87 -7.43 14.49
CA GLN A 59 -3.30 -7.85 15.83
C GLN A 59 -3.50 -9.37 15.89
N LYS A 60 -4.19 -9.95 14.90
CA LYS A 60 -4.36 -11.40 14.74
C LYS A 60 -3.02 -12.14 14.70
N HIS A 61 -2.00 -11.55 14.09
CA HIS A 61 -0.66 -12.15 14.07
C HIS A 61 0.04 -12.12 15.43
N ARG A 62 -0.20 -11.08 16.24
CA ARG A 62 0.33 -10.97 17.60
C ARG A 62 -0.36 -11.92 18.59
N GLU A 63 -1.66 -12.15 18.39
CA GLU A 63 -2.50 -12.97 19.26
C GLU A 63 -3.17 -14.13 18.49
N PRO A 64 -2.41 -15.15 18.05
CA PRO A 64 -2.92 -16.18 17.13
C PRO A 64 -4.03 -17.06 17.72
N VAL A 65 -4.07 -17.22 19.05
CA VAL A 65 -5.03 -18.07 19.76
C VAL A 65 -6.39 -17.36 19.95
N ASN A 66 -6.43 -16.04 19.82
CA ASN A 66 -7.65 -15.25 20.01
C ASN A 66 -8.60 -15.46 18.81
N THR A 67 -9.60 -16.33 19.00
CA THR A 67 -10.58 -16.71 17.97
C THR A 67 -11.42 -15.52 17.52
N GLU A 68 -11.86 -14.68 18.44
CA GLU A 68 -12.66 -13.48 18.17
C GLU A 68 -11.93 -12.51 17.23
N LEU A 69 -10.62 -12.32 17.41
CA LEU A 69 -9.81 -11.49 16.50
C LEU A 69 -9.73 -12.07 15.10
N ARG A 70 -9.67 -13.40 14.96
CA ARG A 70 -9.70 -14.04 13.62
C ARG A 70 -11.04 -13.82 12.95
N ASP A 71 -12.14 -14.02 13.67
CA ASP A 71 -13.49 -13.86 13.12
C ASP A 71 -13.74 -12.41 12.70
N LYS A 72 -13.37 -11.45 13.55
CA LYS A 72 -13.41 -10.00 13.24
C LYS A 72 -12.56 -9.67 12.01
N TYR A 73 -11.36 -10.23 11.89
CA TYR A 73 -10.51 -10.04 10.72
C TYR A 73 -11.18 -10.56 9.45
N HIS A 74 -11.71 -11.79 9.46
CA HIS A 74 -12.34 -12.40 8.29
C HIS A 74 -13.63 -11.67 7.87
N ALA A 75 -14.46 -11.27 8.84
CA ALA A 75 -15.64 -10.46 8.57
C ALA A 75 -15.27 -9.10 7.94
N THR A 76 -14.30 -8.40 8.51
CA THR A 76 -13.83 -7.10 7.99
C THR A 76 -13.20 -7.25 6.60
N LEU A 77 -12.44 -8.33 6.37
CA LEU A 77 -11.85 -8.64 5.08
C LEU A 77 -12.93 -8.89 4.01
N LYS A 78 -14.00 -9.61 4.36
CA LYS A 78 -15.14 -9.86 3.47
C LYS A 78 -15.83 -8.55 3.07
N ILE A 79 -16.12 -7.69 4.05
CA ILE A 79 -16.71 -6.37 3.80
C ILE A 79 -15.82 -5.56 2.86
N TYR A 80 -14.52 -5.47 3.16
CA TYR A 80 -13.57 -4.74 2.31
C TYR A 80 -13.51 -5.24 0.87
N LYS A 81 -13.45 -6.56 0.66
CA LYS A 81 -13.47 -7.15 -0.69
C LYS A 81 -14.76 -6.80 -1.44
N ASN A 82 -15.91 -6.86 -0.78
CA ASN A 82 -17.19 -6.49 -1.37
C ASN A 82 -17.22 -5.00 -1.72
N THR A 83 -16.78 -4.12 -0.82
CA THR A 83 -16.69 -2.68 -1.10
C THR A 83 -15.80 -2.39 -2.31
N LEU A 84 -14.61 -3.01 -2.41
CA LEU A 84 -13.76 -2.84 -3.59
C LEU A 84 -14.46 -3.28 -4.88
N LYS A 85 -15.14 -4.43 -4.85
CA LYS A 85 -15.90 -4.94 -5.99
C LYS A 85 -16.98 -3.95 -6.42
N CYS A 86 -17.86 -3.56 -5.50
CA CYS A 86 -18.95 -2.62 -5.77
C CYS A 86 -18.45 -1.27 -6.27
N LYS A 87 -17.40 -0.70 -5.67
CA LYS A 87 -16.83 0.60 -6.10
C LYS A 87 -16.26 0.53 -7.52
N LYS A 88 -15.61 -0.58 -7.85
CA LYS A 88 -15.08 -0.82 -9.19
C LYS A 88 -16.21 -1.00 -10.21
N GLU A 89 -17.23 -1.80 -9.90
CA GLU A 89 -18.40 -2.01 -10.75
C GLU A 89 -19.14 -0.70 -11.03
N LEU A 90 -19.47 0.07 -9.98
CA LEU A 90 -20.13 1.37 -10.10
C LEU A 90 -19.32 2.37 -10.93
N PHE A 91 -17.99 2.33 -10.82
CA PHE A 91 -17.13 3.18 -11.65
C PHE A 91 -17.20 2.78 -13.12
N HIS A 92 -17.17 1.49 -13.43
CA HIS A 92 -17.27 1.02 -14.81
C HIS A 92 -18.65 1.30 -15.42
N GLU A 93 -19.72 1.05 -14.66
CA GLU A 93 -21.10 1.32 -15.07
C GLU A 93 -21.31 2.80 -15.42
N LYS A 94 -20.94 3.72 -14.52
CA LYS A 94 -21.02 5.16 -14.77
C LYS A 94 -20.22 5.61 -15.99
N ASN A 95 -19.03 5.05 -16.18
CA ASN A 95 -18.23 5.39 -17.35
C ASN A 95 -18.81 4.83 -18.65
N LEU A 96 -19.49 3.69 -18.60
CA LEU A 96 -20.16 3.09 -19.76
C LEU A 96 -21.38 3.92 -20.16
N GLU A 97 -22.21 4.32 -19.20
CA GLU A 97 -23.34 5.25 -19.42
C GLU A 97 -22.87 6.58 -20.03
N GLU A 98 -21.78 7.13 -19.50
CA GLU A 98 -21.20 8.37 -20.00
C GLU A 98 -20.62 8.20 -21.42
N LEU A 99 -19.98 7.05 -21.71
CA LEU A 99 -19.50 6.73 -23.06
C LEU A 99 -20.66 6.64 -24.06
N GLU A 100 -21.74 5.97 -23.70
CA GLU A 100 -22.94 5.85 -24.55
C GLU A 100 -23.49 7.24 -24.88
N ARG A 101 -23.65 8.10 -23.87
CA ARG A 101 -24.14 9.48 -24.05
C ARG A 101 -23.26 10.33 -24.97
N VAL A 102 -21.94 10.20 -24.84
CA VAL A 102 -20.96 11.03 -25.57
C VAL A 102 -20.66 10.47 -26.96
N SER A 103 -20.90 9.17 -27.18
CA SER A 103 -20.59 8.48 -28.45
C SER A 103 -21.28 9.10 -29.67
N GLU A 104 -22.50 9.59 -29.50
CA GLU A 104 -23.31 10.16 -30.59
C GLU A 104 -23.01 11.64 -30.85
N ASN A 105 -22.48 12.36 -29.85
CA ASN A 105 -22.47 13.82 -29.84
C ASN A 105 -21.06 14.45 -29.85
N ASP A 106 -20.04 13.76 -29.30
CA ASP A 106 -18.67 14.29 -29.25
C ASP A 106 -17.61 13.17 -29.31
N PRO A 107 -17.14 12.83 -30.53
CA PRO A 107 -16.10 11.81 -30.73
C PRO A 107 -14.81 12.09 -29.97
N ASN A 108 -14.42 13.35 -29.77
CA ASN A 108 -13.17 13.68 -29.09
C ASN A 108 -13.25 13.43 -27.59
N SER A 109 -14.39 13.77 -26.98
CA SER A 109 -14.63 13.45 -25.58
C SER A 109 -14.79 11.94 -25.35
N PHE A 110 -15.39 11.22 -26.30
CA PHE A 110 -15.47 9.76 -26.27
C PHE A 110 -14.08 9.11 -26.17
N TRP A 111 -13.16 9.43 -27.08
CA TRP A 111 -11.81 8.83 -27.07
C TRP A 111 -11.00 9.21 -25.83
N LYS A 112 -11.16 10.43 -25.31
CA LYS A 112 -10.55 10.85 -24.03
C LYS A 112 -11.08 10.02 -22.86
N LEU A 113 -12.40 9.80 -22.81
CA LEU A 113 -13.03 9.00 -21.76
C LEU A 113 -12.60 7.53 -21.87
N LEU A 114 -12.60 6.96 -23.07
CA LEU A 114 -12.18 5.58 -23.30
C LEU A 114 -10.74 5.33 -22.86
N LYS A 115 -9.81 6.24 -23.22
CA LYS A 115 -8.41 6.17 -22.77
C LYS A 115 -8.27 6.21 -21.25
N ASN A 116 -9.10 7.04 -20.61
CA ASN A 116 -9.11 7.17 -19.15
C ASN A 116 -9.57 5.90 -18.42
N ILE A 117 -10.35 5.04 -19.07
CA ILE A 117 -10.82 3.75 -18.55
C ILE A 117 -9.81 2.64 -18.91
N SER A 118 -9.22 2.66 -20.12
CA SER A 118 -8.23 1.66 -20.58
C SER A 118 -7.04 1.54 -19.62
N ASP A 119 -6.63 2.66 -19.02
CA ASP A 119 -5.52 2.72 -18.07
C ASP A 119 -5.82 1.97 -16.74
N ASP A 120 -7.09 1.69 -16.39
CA ASP A 120 -7.45 0.94 -15.17
C ASP A 120 -7.46 -0.60 -15.37
N PHE A 121 -7.60 -1.08 -16.61
CA PHE A 121 -7.65 -2.52 -16.91
C PHE A 121 -6.30 -3.23 -16.81
N GLY A 122 -5.18 -2.49 -16.79
CA GLY A 122 -3.82 -3.04 -16.79
C GLY A 122 -3.33 -3.67 -15.48
N ASP A 123 -4.19 -3.93 -14.49
CA ASP A 123 -3.77 -4.47 -13.19
C ASP A 123 -4.22 -5.92 -12.96
N PRO A 124 -3.34 -6.92 -13.22
CA PRO A 124 -3.62 -8.35 -13.04
C PRO A 124 -3.59 -8.83 -11.58
N SER A 125 -3.52 -7.94 -10.58
CA SER A 125 -3.23 -8.29 -9.18
C SER A 125 -4.31 -9.09 -8.43
N MET A 126 -5.43 -9.47 -9.05
CA MET A 126 -6.50 -10.24 -8.38
C MET A 126 -6.84 -11.60 -9.00
N SER A 127 -6.16 -12.02 -10.07
CA SER A 127 -6.38 -13.35 -10.67
C SER A 127 -5.64 -14.50 -9.99
N LYS A 128 -5.09 -14.29 -8.78
CA LYS A 128 -4.44 -15.38 -8.03
C LYS A 128 -5.40 -15.93 -6.97
N PRO A 129 -5.86 -17.19 -7.10
CA PRO A 129 -6.53 -17.86 -5.99
C PRO A 129 -5.59 -17.91 -4.80
N HIS A 130 -6.10 -17.49 -3.64
CA HIS A 130 -5.38 -17.55 -2.38
C HIS A 130 -5.21 -19.02 -2.00
N VAL A 131 -4.00 -19.55 -2.14
CA VAL A 131 -3.65 -20.87 -1.61
C VAL A 131 -3.70 -20.77 -0.09
N SER A 132 -4.72 -21.39 0.50
CA SER A 132 -4.79 -21.63 1.94
C SER A 132 -3.74 -22.67 2.29
N ILE A 133 -2.69 -22.27 2.99
CA ILE A 133 -1.81 -23.21 3.67
C ILE A 133 -2.51 -23.56 4.98
N SER A 134 -2.90 -24.83 5.10
CA SER A 134 -3.43 -25.48 6.29
C SER A 134 -2.41 -25.56 7.41
#